data_AF-A0A4J1ZSC5-F1
#
_entry.id   AF-A0A4J1ZSC5-F1
#
_cell.length_a   1.000
_cell.length_b   1.000
_cell.length_c   1.000
_cell.angle_alpha   90.00
_cell.angle_beta   90.00
_cell.angle_gamma   90.00
#
_symmetry.space_group_name_H-M   'P 1'
#
loop_
_entity.id
_entity.type
_entity.pdbx_description
1 polymer ?
#
loop_
_entity_poly.entity_id
_entity_poly.type
_entity_poly.pdbx_seq_one_letter_code
_entity_poly.pdbx_strand_id
1 'polypeptide(L)'
;MTPEQLKASILQRAMEGKLVPQNPNDEPASELLKRIKAEKEKLISEGKIKRDKKETEIFRGDDGKHYGKFADGSTQEIDVPYDIPDTWEWVRFSTLVEIVRGGSPRPIKDYLTSEVDGINWIKIGDTEKGEKYINNVKEKIKKSGLNKTRFVKKGTFLLTNSMSFGRPYILNVDGAIHDGWLAISNYENSLNKDYLFYILSSNVVYSQFLSLS
;
A
#
# COMPACT_ATOMS: atom_id res chain seq x y z
N MET A 1 -28.60 9.92 -7.19
CA MET A 1 -27.48 9.32 -6.45
C MET A 1 -27.82 7.86 -6.21
N THR A 2 -27.03 6.92 -6.71
CA THR A 2 -27.21 5.48 -6.46
C THR A 2 -26.62 5.07 -5.10
N PRO A 3 -26.96 3.90 -4.55
CA PRO A 3 -26.34 3.38 -3.33
C PRO A 3 -24.81 3.33 -3.40
N GLU A 4 -24.25 2.98 -4.56
CA GLU A 4 -22.81 2.95 -4.81
C GLU A 4 -22.20 4.36 -4.77
N GLN A 5 -22.87 5.33 -5.40
CA GLN A 5 -22.43 6.74 -5.39
C GLN A 5 -22.47 7.32 -3.97
N LEU A 6 -23.48 6.97 -3.18
CA LEU A 6 -23.58 7.39 -1.78
C LEU A 6 -22.45 6.78 -0.95
N LYS A 7 -22.19 5.48 -1.10
CA LYS A 7 -21.08 4.80 -0.40
C LYS A 7 -19.73 5.42 -0.75
N ALA A 8 -19.49 5.72 -2.03
CA ALA A 8 -18.28 6.38 -2.48
C ALA A 8 -18.13 7.79 -1.88
N SER A 9 -19.22 8.56 -1.82
CA SER A 9 -19.23 9.90 -1.21
C SER A 9 -18.94 9.86 0.30
N ILE A 10 -19.54 8.92 1.03
CA ILE A 10 -19.26 8.73 2.46
C ILE A 10 -17.78 8.37 2.66
N LEU A 11 -17.28 7.41 1.88
CA LEU A 11 -15.87 7.00 1.96
C LEU A 11 -14.93 8.18 1.68
N GLN A 12 -15.22 8.97 0.64
CA GLN A 12 -14.45 10.17 0.31
C GLN A 12 -14.40 11.15 1.48
N ARG A 13 -15.56 11.48 2.07
CA ARG A 13 -15.61 12.36 3.25
C ARG A 13 -14.88 11.80 4.46
N ALA A 14 -14.81 10.47 4.60
CA ALA A 14 -14.03 9.82 5.66
C ALA A 14 -12.54 10.08 5.47
N MET A 15 -12.06 9.93 4.22
CA MET A 15 -10.65 10.16 3.85
C MET A 15 -10.25 11.64 3.87
N GLU A 16 -11.22 12.55 3.83
CA GLU A 16 -11.00 13.99 4.03
C GLU A 16 -11.00 14.40 5.52
N GLY A 17 -11.25 13.47 6.45
CA GLY A 17 -11.38 13.79 7.88
C GLY A 17 -12.65 14.59 8.23
N LYS A 18 -13.66 14.60 7.34
CA LYS A 18 -14.88 15.43 7.45
C LYS A 18 -16.10 14.70 7.98
N LEU A 19 -15.94 13.46 8.46
CA LEU A 19 -17.04 12.67 9.03
C LEU A 19 -17.16 12.78 10.55
N VAL A 20 -16.11 13.24 11.23
CA VAL A 20 -16.09 13.40 12.68
C VAL A 20 -15.41 14.72 13.05
N PRO A 21 -15.80 15.35 14.17
CA PRO A 21 -15.06 16.50 14.71
C PRO A 21 -13.59 16.12 14.98
N GLN A 22 -12.68 17.03 14.68
CA GLN A 22 -11.25 16.87 14.96
C GLN A 22 -10.99 17.12 16.44
N ASN A 23 -10.20 16.25 17.09
CA ASN A 23 -9.79 16.43 18.46
C ASN A 23 -8.46 17.20 18.50
N PRO A 24 -8.40 18.41 19.08
CA PRO A 24 -7.19 19.21 19.13
C PRO A 24 -6.07 18.60 20.00
N ASN A 25 -6.40 17.60 20.82
CA ASN A 25 -5.42 16.88 21.65
C ASN A 25 -4.83 15.65 20.96
N ASP A 26 -5.30 15.28 19.76
CA ASP A 26 -4.70 14.17 19.02
C ASP A 26 -3.28 14.55 18.57
N GLU A 27 -2.36 13.58 18.64
CA GLU A 27 -1.01 13.78 18.13
C GLU A 27 -1.06 14.04 16.62
N PRO A 28 -0.44 15.13 16.11
CA PRO A 28 -0.44 15.40 14.69
C PRO A 28 0.42 14.38 13.94
N ALA A 29 0.03 14.07 12.71
CA ALA A 29 0.73 13.10 11.87
C ALA A 29 2.21 13.48 11.64
N SER A 30 2.56 14.76 11.74
CA SER A 30 3.94 15.25 11.65
C SER A 30 4.87 14.62 12.70
N GLU A 31 4.40 14.32 13.92
CA GLU A 31 5.21 13.65 14.94
C GLU A 31 5.49 12.18 14.58
N LEU A 32 4.50 11.48 14.03
CA LEU A 32 4.70 10.13 13.50
C LEU A 32 5.70 10.13 12.34
N LEU A 33 5.58 11.08 11.41
CA LEU A 33 6.51 11.21 10.28
C LEU A 33 7.95 11.51 10.73
N LYS A 34 8.14 12.32 11.77
CA LYS A 34 9.46 12.53 12.40
C LYS A 34 10.06 11.23 12.94
N ARG A 35 9.25 10.42 13.64
CA ARG A 35 9.70 9.11 14.16
C ARG A 35 10.09 8.15 13.02
N ILE A 36 9.26 8.06 11.98
CA ILE A 36 9.54 7.23 10.80
C ILE A 36 10.84 7.67 10.11
N LYS A 37 11.04 8.98 9.93
CA LYS A 37 12.25 9.54 9.32
C LYS A 37 13.51 9.22 10.14
N ALA A 38 13.43 9.37 11.46
CA ALA A 38 14.54 9.04 12.35
C ALA A 38 14.88 7.53 12.35
N GLU A 39 13.86 6.68 12.36
CA GLU A 39 14.06 5.22 12.27
C GLU A 39 14.69 4.80 10.94
N LYS A 40 14.21 5.36 9.83
CA LYS A 40 14.81 5.12 8.51
C LYS A 40 16.27 5.55 8.45
N GLU A 41 16.59 6.74 8.96
CA GLU A 41 17.97 7.24 8.96
C GLU A 41 18.90 6.32 9.77
N LYS A 42 18.40 5.79 10.90
CA LYS A 42 19.11 4.77 11.69
C LYS A 42 19.33 3.48 10.89
N LEU A 43 18.31 2.97 10.20
CA LEU A 43 18.45 1.77 9.38
C LEU A 43 19.39 1.98 8.18
N ILE A 44 19.44 3.19 7.62
CA ILE A 44 20.37 3.57 6.55
C ILE A 44 21.81 3.60 7.07
N SER A 45 22.06 4.22 8.24
CA SER A 45 23.39 4.28 8.83
C SER A 45 23.92 2.92 9.27
N GLU A 46 23.02 2.02 9.68
CA GLU A 46 23.31 0.60 9.94
C GLU A 46 23.47 -0.24 8.66
N GLY A 47 23.25 0.32 7.47
CA GLY A 47 23.36 -0.37 6.18
C GLY A 47 22.27 -1.41 5.91
N LYS A 48 21.20 -1.44 6.72
CA LYS A 48 20.09 -2.40 6.59
C LYS A 48 19.17 -2.05 5.43
N ILE A 49 19.03 -0.75 5.13
CA ILE A 49 18.25 -0.26 3.98
C ILE A 49 19.07 0.75 3.19
N LYS A 50 18.75 0.89 1.90
CA LYS A 50 19.33 1.93 1.04
C LYS A 50 18.47 3.18 1.12
N ARG A 51 19.11 4.35 1.07
CA ARG A 51 18.40 5.63 0.94
C ARG A 51 17.65 5.68 -0.39
N ASP A 52 16.37 6.04 -0.34
CA ASP A 52 15.60 6.31 -1.55
C ASP A 52 16.03 7.66 -2.14
N LYS A 53 16.51 7.64 -3.39
CA LYS A 53 16.94 8.85 -4.09
C LYS A 53 15.77 9.75 -4.50
N LYS A 54 14.54 9.23 -4.44
CA LYS A 54 13.30 9.95 -4.80
C LYS A 54 12.47 10.33 -3.58
N GLU A 55 13.03 10.22 -2.37
CA GLU A 55 12.33 10.62 -1.16
C GLU A 55 11.94 12.10 -1.25
N THR A 56 10.69 12.38 -0.88
CA THR A 56 10.12 13.73 -0.91
C THR A 56 9.39 13.97 0.40
N GLU A 57 9.68 15.11 1.04
CA GLU A 57 8.95 15.58 2.21
C GLU A 57 7.88 16.57 1.74
N ILE A 58 6.62 16.30 2.10
CA ILE A 58 5.50 17.18 1.77
C ILE A 58 5.19 18.04 2.98
N PHE A 59 4.97 19.33 2.76
CA PHE A 59 4.61 20.27 3.82
C PHE A 59 3.73 21.39 3.27
N ARG A 60 3.04 22.10 4.17
CA ARG A 60 2.21 23.27 3.84
C ARG A 60 3.00 24.56 4.10
N GLY A 61 3.02 25.45 3.11
CA GLY A 61 3.68 26.76 3.21
C GLY A 61 2.81 27.81 3.92
N ASP A 62 3.42 28.95 4.27
CA ASP A 62 2.73 30.09 4.89
C ASP A 62 1.66 30.71 3.98
N ASP A 63 1.76 30.49 2.67
CA ASP A 63 0.77 30.89 1.67
C ASP A 63 -0.42 29.91 1.55
N GLY A 64 -0.43 28.86 2.38
CA GLY A 64 -1.47 27.84 2.44
C GLY A 64 -1.35 26.75 1.38
N LYS A 65 -0.37 26.82 0.47
CA LYS A 65 -0.14 25.84 -0.60
C LYS A 65 0.71 24.66 -0.12
N HIS A 66 0.70 23.57 -0.88
CA HIS A 66 1.49 22.37 -0.57
C HIS A 66 2.76 22.33 -1.41
N TYR A 67 3.84 21.91 -0.78
CA TYR A 67 5.17 21.84 -1.39
C TYR A 67 5.80 20.47 -1.15
N GLY A 68 6.51 19.97 -2.16
CA GLY A 68 7.40 18.83 -2.05
C GLY A 68 8.86 19.28 -2.01
N LYS A 69 9.59 18.91 -0.95
CA LYS A 69 11.04 19.03 -0.85
C LYS A 69 11.70 17.74 -1.32
N PHE A 70 12.47 17.83 -2.40
CA PHE A 70 13.13 16.69 -3.03
C PHE A 70 14.52 16.44 -2.45
N ALA A 71 15.06 15.25 -2.73
CA ALA A 71 16.38 14.82 -2.25
C ALA A 71 17.54 15.71 -2.71
N ASP A 72 17.39 16.48 -3.80
CA ASP A 72 18.38 17.45 -4.28
C ASP A 72 18.29 18.82 -3.59
N GLY A 73 17.36 18.97 -2.65
CA GLY A 73 17.10 20.22 -1.91
C GLY A 73 16.14 21.17 -2.62
N SER A 74 15.72 20.87 -3.86
CA SER A 74 14.71 21.67 -4.56
C SER A 74 13.36 21.55 -3.86
N THR A 75 12.56 22.61 -3.96
CA THR A 75 11.19 22.67 -3.45
C THR A 75 10.27 23.08 -4.58
N GLN A 76 9.19 22.34 -4.79
CA GLN A 76 8.20 22.64 -5.84
C GLN A 76 6.80 22.58 -5.26
N GLU A 77 5.93 23.47 -5.73
CA GLU A 77 4.50 23.41 -5.45
C GLU A 77 3.94 22.08 -5.98
N ILE A 78 3.08 21.44 -5.18
CA ILE A 78 2.41 20.20 -5.56
C ILE A 78 0.91 20.35 -5.37
N ASP A 79 0.16 19.77 -6.31
CA ASP A 79 -1.28 19.66 -6.17
C ASP A 79 -1.62 18.52 -5.21
N VAL A 80 -2.55 18.81 -4.29
CA VAL A 80 -3.15 17.80 -3.42
C VAL A 80 -4.61 17.57 -3.81
N PRO A 81 -5.17 16.36 -3.61
CA PRO A 81 -6.52 16.06 -4.05
C PRO A 81 -7.62 16.89 -3.37
N TYR A 82 -7.40 17.28 -2.11
CA TYR A 82 -8.36 18.02 -1.28
C TYR A 82 -7.68 18.56 -0.02
N ASP A 83 -8.38 19.48 0.64
CA ASP A 83 -8.02 19.95 1.98
C ASP A 83 -8.20 18.86 3.02
N ILE A 84 -7.24 18.78 3.95
CA ILE A 84 -7.22 17.87 5.09
C ILE A 84 -7.19 18.67 6.40
N PRO A 85 -7.54 18.06 7.55
CA PRO A 85 -7.36 18.69 8.85
C PRO A 85 -5.91 19.11 9.12
N ASP A 86 -5.71 20.17 9.91
CA ASP A 86 -4.36 20.66 10.25
C ASP A 86 -3.51 19.65 11.04
N THR A 87 -4.14 18.65 11.65
CA THR A 87 -3.47 17.55 12.36
C THR A 87 -3.01 16.42 11.41
N TRP A 88 -3.44 16.44 10.15
CA TRP A 88 -3.12 15.43 9.15
C TRP A 88 -2.02 15.94 8.23
N GLU A 89 -1.28 15.01 7.63
CA GLU A 89 -0.19 15.33 6.72
C GLU A 89 -0.34 14.53 5.42
N TRP A 90 -0.07 15.20 4.31
CA TRP A 90 0.15 14.49 3.05
C TRP A 90 1.53 13.84 3.07
N VAL A 91 1.61 12.58 2.65
CA VAL A 91 2.87 11.84 2.60
C VAL A 91 2.87 10.89 1.41
N ARG A 92 4.04 10.68 0.81
CA ARG A 92 4.21 9.68 -0.24
C ARG A 92 4.00 8.28 0.35
N PHE A 93 3.22 7.44 -0.33
CA PHE A 93 2.88 6.12 0.18
C PHE A 93 4.13 5.25 0.44
N SER A 94 5.14 5.31 -0.44
CA SER A 94 6.44 4.63 -0.26
C SER A 94 7.23 5.09 0.97
N THR A 95 6.88 6.24 1.57
CA THR A 95 7.46 6.65 2.84
C THR A 95 6.99 5.75 3.98
N LEU A 96 5.76 5.24 3.91
CA LEU A 96 5.12 4.51 5.01
C LEU A 96 5.24 2.99 4.88
N VAL A 97 5.48 2.47 3.68
CA VAL A 97 5.39 1.04 3.39
C VAL A 97 6.51 0.57 2.47
N GLU A 98 6.77 -0.73 2.49
CA GLU A 98 7.55 -1.41 1.46
C GLU A 98 6.61 -1.99 0.40
N ILE A 99 6.92 -1.76 -0.88
CA ILE A 99 6.14 -2.28 -2.01
C ILE A 99 7.06 -3.14 -2.85
N VAL A 100 6.63 -4.38 -3.08
CA VAL A 100 7.40 -5.34 -3.87
C VAL A 100 6.52 -6.12 -4.82
N ARG A 101 7.00 -6.35 -6.04
CA ARG A 101 6.27 -7.14 -7.03
C ARG A 101 6.44 -8.64 -6.79
N GLY A 102 5.38 -9.41 -7.00
CA GLY A 102 5.44 -10.87 -7.09
C GLY A 102 6.30 -11.35 -8.27
N GLY A 103 6.43 -12.66 -8.40
CA GLY A 103 7.18 -13.30 -9.49
C GLY A 103 6.52 -14.61 -9.88
N SER A 104 6.89 -15.18 -11.01
CA SER A 104 6.30 -16.45 -11.50
C SER A 104 7.41 -17.42 -11.90
N PRO A 105 7.46 -18.64 -11.32
CA PRO A 105 8.45 -19.65 -11.72
C PRO A 105 8.09 -20.19 -13.10
N ARG A 106 8.76 -19.70 -14.14
CA ARG A 106 8.48 -20.12 -15.53
C ARG A 106 9.37 -21.28 -15.97
N PRO A 107 8.84 -22.25 -16.76
CA PRO A 107 7.41 -22.43 -17.10
C PRO A 107 6.57 -22.88 -15.89
N ILE A 108 5.43 -22.22 -15.63
CA ILE A 108 4.64 -22.42 -14.38
C ILE A 108 4.25 -23.87 -14.15
N LYS A 109 3.83 -24.57 -15.22
CA LYS A 109 3.39 -25.97 -15.18
C LYS A 109 4.41 -26.92 -14.55
N ASP A 110 5.72 -26.64 -14.69
CA ASP A 110 6.78 -27.53 -14.21
C ASP A 110 6.90 -27.49 -12.67
N TYR A 111 6.40 -26.40 -12.06
CA TYR A 111 6.46 -26.13 -10.63
C TYR A 111 5.15 -26.39 -9.92
N LEU A 112 4.02 -26.61 -10.61
CA LEU A 112 2.77 -26.97 -9.96
C LEU A 112 2.86 -28.33 -9.25
N THR A 113 2.18 -28.46 -8.12
CA THR A 113 2.13 -29.69 -7.33
C THR A 113 0.78 -29.86 -6.63
N SER A 114 0.38 -31.10 -6.41
CA SER A 114 -0.76 -31.49 -5.56
C SER A 114 -0.31 -31.98 -4.17
N GLU A 115 0.98 -31.92 -3.86
CA GLU A 115 1.52 -32.33 -2.57
C GLU A 115 0.94 -31.51 -1.42
N VAL A 116 0.68 -32.18 -0.29
CA VAL A 116 0.08 -31.57 0.89
C VAL A 116 0.98 -30.46 1.46
N ASP A 117 2.31 -30.65 1.42
CA ASP A 117 3.31 -29.68 1.88
C ASP A 117 3.80 -28.70 0.79
N GLY A 118 3.11 -28.67 -0.37
CA GLY A 118 3.34 -27.64 -1.39
C GLY A 118 3.05 -26.23 -0.87
N ILE A 119 3.73 -25.24 -1.45
CA ILE A 119 3.57 -23.83 -1.08
C ILE A 119 2.37 -23.26 -1.82
N ASN A 120 1.45 -22.58 -1.12
CA ASN A 120 0.30 -21.92 -1.76
C ASN A 120 0.75 -20.98 -2.88
N TRP A 121 0.10 -21.07 -4.04
CA TRP A 121 0.36 -20.23 -5.20
C TRP A 121 -0.75 -19.22 -5.40
N ILE A 122 -0.57 -18.03 -4.83
CA ILE A 122 -1.60 -17.00 -4.73
C ILE A 122 -1.69 -16.22 -6.04
N LYS A 123 -2.81 -16.33 -6.73
CA LYS A 123 -3.12 -15.67 -8.00
C LYS A 123 -4.31 -14.74 -7.85
N ILE A 124 -4.44 -13.79 -8.78
CA ILE A 124 -5.62 -12.88 -8.83
C ILE A 124 -6.93 -13.66 -8.96
N GLY A 125 -6.91 -14.81 -9.65
CA GLY A 125 -8.06 -15.71 -9.78
C GLY A 125 -8.49 -16.44 -8.50
N ASP A 126 -7.78 -16.24 -7.38
CA ASP A 126 -8.19 -16.69 -6.04
C ASP A 126 -9.04 -15.63 -5.31
N THR A 127 -9.37 -14.51 -5.96
CA THR A 127 -10.13 -13.39 -5.36
C THR A 127 -11.47 -13.17 -6.05
N GLU A 128 -12.45 -12.70 -5.28
CA GLU A 128 -13.72 -12.21 -5.81
C GLU A 128 -13.92 -10.71 -5.59
N LYS A 129 -14.74 -10.09 -6.45
CA LYS A 129 -15.01 -8.65 -6.38
C LYS A 129 -15.76 -8.31 -5.10
N GLY A 130 -15.15 -7.46 -4.27
CA GLY A 130 -15.76 -6.97 -3.03
C GLY A 130 -15.28 -7.71 -1.79
N GLU A 131 -14.50 -8.76 -1.94
CA GLU A 131 -13.82 -9.39 -0.83
C GLU A 131 -12.68 -8.52 -0.31
N LYS A 132 -12.47 -8.59 1.01
CA LYS A 132 -11.34 -7.94 1.68
C LYS A 132 -10.20 -8.91 1.96
N TYR A 133 -10.50 -10.21 2.07
CA TYR A 133 -9.55 -11.22 2.53
C TYR A 133 -9.41 -12.34 1.52
N ILE A 134 -8.17 -12.80 1.30
CA ILE A 134 -7.88 -14.02 0.55
C ILE A 134 -7.68 -15.14 1.56
N ASN A 135 -8.68 -16.02 1.66
CA ASN A 135 -8.70 -17.08 2.66
C ASN A 135 -8.30 -18.45 2.09
N ASN A 136 -8.50 -18.65 0.79
CA ASN A 136 -8.30 -19.93 0.13
C ASN A 136 -7.48 -19.74 -1.15
N VAL A 137 -6.67 -20.74 -1.49
CA VAL A 137 -5.80 -20.73 -2.67
C VAL A 137 -5.99 -22.05 -3.41
N LYS A 138 -6.20 -21.98 -4.74
CA LYS A 138 -6.56 -23.15 -5.54
C LYS A 138 -5.37 -24.04 -5.89
N GLU A 139 -4.18 -23.47 -6.01
CA GLU A 139 -2.99 -24.16 -6.50
C GLU A 139 -1.81 -24.05 -5.53
N LYS A 140 -0.88 -24.99 -5.65
CA LYS A 140 0.39 -24.99 -4.95
C LYS A 140 1.55 -25.14 -5.91
N ILE A 141 2.70 -24.60 -5.52
CA ILE A 141 3.98 -24.82 -6.20
C ILE A 141 4.95 -25.64 -5.34
N LYS A 142 5.86 -26.33 -6.01
CA LYS A 142 7.02 -27.00 -5.40
C LYS A 142 7.94 -25.98 -4.75
N LYS A 143 8.64 -26.39 -3.69
CA LYS A 143 9.66 -25.57 -3.00
C LYS A 143 10.76 -25.08 -3.95
N SER A 144 11.10 -25.87 -4.98
CA SER A 144 12.07 -25.51 -6.02
C SER A 144 11.67 -24.30 -6.88
N GLY A 145 10.40 -23.89 -6.87
CA GLY A 145 9.94 -22.69 -7.57
C GLY A 145 10.11 -21.39 -6.77
N LEU A 146 10.40 -21.49 -5.46
CA LEU A 146 10.38 -20.35 -4.55
C LEU A 146 11.41 -19.28 -4.91
N ASN A 147 12.58 -19.69 -5.41
CA ASN A 147 13.65 -18.79 -5.84
C ASN A 147 13.29 -17.93 -7.08
N LYS A 148 12.16 -18.22 -7.75
CA LYS A 148 11.67 -17.47 -8.93
C LYS A 148 10.38 -16.69 -8.64
N THR A 149 10.00 -16.61 -7.37
CA THR A 149 8.80 -15.91 -6.91
C THR A 149 9.07 -15.29 -5.54
N ARG A 150 8.04 -14.76 -4.90
CA ARG A 150 8.13 -14.10 -3.62
C ARG A 150 7.19 -14.75 -2.62
N PHE A 151 7.75 -15.23 -1.53
CA PHE A 151 6.97 -15.67 -0.37
C PHE A 151 6.50 -14.47 0.42
N VAL A 152 5.25 -14.48 0.85
CA VAL A 152 4.66 -13.49 1.75
C VAL A 152 3.91 -14.20 2.86
N LYS A 153 3.73 -13.50 3.98
CA LYS A 153 3.09 -14.02 5.18
C LYS A 153 1.63 -13.61 5.23
N LYS A 154 0.84 -14.38 5.98
CA LYS A 154 -0.47 -13.93 6.45
C LYS A 154 -0.36 -12.52 7.05
N GLY A 155 -1.29 -11.65 6.69
CA GLY A 155 -1.32 -10.23 7.08
C GLY A 155 -0.75 -9.27 6.04
N THR A 156 0.01 -9.76 5.05
CA THR A 156 0.49 -8.95 3.93
C THR A 156 -0.68 -8.43 3.09
N PHE A 157 -0.63 -7.15 2.72
CA PHE A 157 -1.54 -6.56 1.74
C PHE A 157 -1.11 -6.90 0.33
N LEU A 158 -2.04 -7.33 -0.51
CA LEU A 158 -1.82 -7.53 -1.94
C LEU A 158 -2.65 -6.52 -2.72
N LEU A 159 -2.01 -5.84 -3.67
CA LEU A 159 -2.65 -4.95 -4.63
C LEU A 159 -2.51 -5.55 -6.02
N THR A 160 -3.62 -5.64 -6.75
CA THR A 160 -3.60 -6.16 -8.13
C THR A 160 -2.89 -5.19 -9.08
N ASN A 161 -1.93 -5.70 -9.83
CA ASN A 161 -1.17 -4.95 -10.84
C ASN A 161 -1.56 -5.32 -12.28
N SER A 162 -2.58 -6.15 -12.45
CA SER A 162 -3.10 -6.53 -13.76
C SER A 162 -4.56 -6.94 -13.67
N MET A 163 -5.24 -6.93 -14.83
CA MET A 163 -6.63 -7.36 -14.99
C MET A 163 -7.59 -6.52 -14.13
N SER A 164 -7.81 -6.90 -12.88
CA SER A 164 -8.61 -6.15 -11.91
C SER A 164 -7.76 -5.11 -11.16
N PHE A 165 -7.00 -4.28 -11.88
CA PHE A 165 -5.99 -3.33 -11.38
C PHE A 165 -6.44 -2.49 -10.17
N GLY A 166 -5.51 -2.23 -9.24
CA GLY A 166 -5.70 -1.31 -8.11
C GLY A 166 -6.62 -1.81 -6.99
N ARG A 167 -6.95 -3.09 -6.95
CA ARG A 167 -7.80 -3.69 -5.90
C ARG A 167 -6.96 -4.24 -4.75
N PRO A 168 -7.18 -3.77 -3.51
CA PRO A 168 -6.46 -4.27 -2.34
C PRO A 168 -7.13 -5.53 -1.77
N TYR A 169 -6.32 -6.43 -1.23
CA TYR A 169 -6.75 -7.61 -0.47
C TYR A 169 -5.77 -7.86 0.69
N ILE A 170 -6.26 -8.49 1.76
CA ILE A 170 -5.47 -8.88 2.92
C ILE A 170 -5.33 -10.40 2.91
N LEU A 171 -4.09 -10.88 2.94
CA LEU A 171 -3.82 -12.31 2.86
C LEU A 171 -4.06 -12.98 4.23
N ASN A 172 -4.88 -14.04 4.26
CA ASN A 172 -5.12 -14.84 5.48
C ASN A 172 -4.37 -16.18 5.52
N VAL A 173 -3.51 -16.40 4.53
CA VAL A 173 -2.68 -17.59 4.37
C VAL A 173 -1.23 -17.20 4.12
N ASP A 174 -0.31 -18.12 4.34
CA ASP A 174 1.07 -17.96 3.87
C ASP A 174 1.18 -18.48 2.42
N GLY A 175 2.06 -17.91 1.60
CA GLY A 175 2.25 -18.44 0.24
C GLY A 175 3.18 -17.61 -0.63
N ALA A 176 3.40 -18.11 -1.84
CA ALA A 176 4.11 -17.39 -2.89
C ALA A 176 3.13 -16.67 -3.83
N ILE A 177 3.48 -15.45 -4.24
CA ILE A 177 2.59 -14.59 -5.03
C ILE A 177 3.01 -14.49 -6.50
N HIS A 178 2.01 -14.65 -7.38
CA HIS A 178 2.14 -14.45 -8.83
C HIS A 178 2.60 -13.01 -9.18
N ASP A 179 3.24 -12.84 -10.34
CA ASP A 179 3.77 -11.55 -10.85
C ASP A 179 2.71 -10.46 -11.14
N GLY A 180 1.43 -10.79 -11.02
CA GLY A 180 0.29 -9.88 -11.07
C GLY A 180 0.00 -9.16 -9.75
N TRP A 181 0.73 -9.47 -8.68
CA TRP A 181 0.56 -8.85 -7.37
C TRP A 181 1.67 -7.85 -7.05
N LEU A 182 1.30 -6.77 -6.37
CA LEU A 182 2.19 -5.97 -5.53
C LEU A 182 1.90 -6.36 -4.07
N ALA A 183 2.92 -6.79 -3.34
CA ALA A 183 2.84 -6.98 -1.90
C ALA A 183 3.25 -5.68 -1.20
N ILE A 184 2.49 -5.33 -0.17
CA ILE A 184 2.68 -4.15 0.67
C ILE A 184 2.91 -4.64 2.10
N SER A 185 4.03 -4.23 2.69
CA SER A 185 4.46 -4.62 4.04
C SER A 185 5.00 -3.42 4.84
N ASN A 186 5.26 -3.63 6.13
CA ASN A 186 5.80 -2.64 7.08
C ASN A 186 4.88 -1.44 7.29
N TYR A 187 3.57 -1.63 7.16
CA TYR A 187 2.57 -0.58 7.37
C TYR A 187 2.12 -0.51 8.82
N GLU A 188 2.30 -1.57 9.60
CA GLU A 188 1.67 -1.80 10.90
C GLU A 188 2.09 -0.78 11.97
N ASN A 189 3.28 -0.20 11.84
CA ASN A 189 3.78 0.83 12.76
C ASN A 189 3.23 2.23 12.43
N SER A 190 2.68 2.42 11.23
CA SER A 190 2.35 3.74 10.68
C SER A 190 0.88 3.89 10.33
N LEU A 191 0.19 2.78 10.05
CA LEU A 191 -1.14 2.78 9.45
C LEU A 191 -2.02 1.73 10.11
N ASN A 192 -3.25 2.12 10.40
CA ASN A 192 -4.31 1.17 10.71
C ASN A 192 -4.63 0.33 9.45
N LYS A 193 -4.71 -0.99 9.63
CA LYS A 193 -5.02 -1.96 8.56
C LYS A 193 -6.32 -1.64 7.82
N ASP A 194 -7.38 -1.30 8.53
CA ASP A 194 -8.67 -1.01 7.90
C ASP A 194 -8.64 0.30 7.15
N TYR A 195 -7.99 1.32 7.72
CA TYR A 195 -7.72 2.57 7.01
C TYR A 195 -6.96 2.31 5.71
N LEU A 196 -5.87 1.53 5.75
CA LEU A 196 -5.09 1.19 4.56
C LEU A 196 -5.93 0.49 3.48
N PHE A 197 -6.77 -0.47 3.87
CA PHE A 197 -7.68 -1.13 2.94
C PHE A 197 -8.65 -0.14 2.28
N TYR A 198 -9.25 0.74 3.06
CA TYR A 198 -10.26 1.68 2.60
C TYR A 198 -9.68 2.82 1.75
N ILE A 199 -8.50 3.35 2.10
CA ILE A 199 -7.84 4.38 1.29
C ILE A 199 -7.37 3.81 -0.06
N LEU A 200 -6.81 2.60 -0.11
CA LEU A 200 -6.46 1.91 -1.36
C LEU A 200 -7.69 1.58 -2.22
N SER A 201 -8.85 1.40 -1.59
CA SER A 201 -10.14 1.18 -2.26
C SER A 201 -10.84 2.48 -2.69
N SER A 202 -10.29 3.65 -2.32
CA SER A 202 -10.90 4.94 -2.60
C SER A 202 -10.69 5.38 -4.05
N ASN A 203 -11.62 6.16 -4.59
CA ASN A 203 -11.50 6.72 -5.94
C ASN A 203 -10.28 7.64 -6.08
N VAL A 204 -9.90 8.36 -5.02
CA VAL A 204 -8.75 9.28 -5.04
C VAL A 204 -7.46 8.52 -5.33
N VAL A 205 -7.21 7.43 -4.61
CA VAL A 205 -6.03 6.60 -4.83
C VAL A 205 -6.11 5.86 -6.15
N TYR A 206 -7.30 5.33 -6.50
CA TYR A 206 -7.49 4.66 -7.77
C TYR A 206 -7.20 5.57 -8.98
N SER A 207 -7.66 6.83 -8.94
CA SER A 207 -7.35 7.82 -9.99
C SER A 207 -5.86 8.14 -10.08
N GLN A 208 -5.16 8.22 -8.94
CA GLN A 208 -3.70 8.37 -8.94
C GLN A 208 -3.01 7.17 -9.61
N PHE A 209 -3.46 5.94 -9.34
CA PHE A 209 -2.91 4.78 -10.02
C PHE A 209 -3.11 4.83 -11.54
N LEU A 210 -4.27 5.28 -12.02
CA LEU A 210 -4.54 5.45 -13.46
C LEU A 210 -3.66 6.52 -14.11
N SER A 211 -3.26 7.56 -13.37
CA SER A 211 -2.33 8.58 -13.90
C SER A 211 -0.89 8.11 -14.03
N LEU A 212 -0.55 6.97 -13.41
CA LEU A 212 0.79 6.37 -13.42
C LEU A 212 0.94 5.24 -14.44
N SER A 213 -0.17 4.74 -14.99
CA SER A 213 -0.26 3.65 -15.98
C SER A 213 -0.27 4.18 -17.41
#